data_AF-A0A136KYT9-F1
#
_entry.id   AF-A0A136KYT9-F1
#
_cell.length_a   1.000
_cell.length_b   1.000
_cell.length_c   1.000
_cell.angle_alpha   90.00
_cell.angle_beta   90.00
_cell.angle_gamma   90.00
#
_symmetry.space_group_name_H-M   'P 1'
#
loop_
_entity.id
_entity.type
_entity.pdbx_description
1 polymer ?
#
loop_
_entity_poly.entity_id
_entity_poly.type
_entity_poly.pdbx_seq_one_letter_code
_entity_poly.pdbx_strand_id
1 'polypeptide(L)'
;MSCLAGLADLRRHLDIQPDAGDDDLRLFAALQAASHAIETFCARRFVPYLQTCVQPVSRAATEITLETDLLQLISIADESGVIPLNAVETLPALASASALRRIDGGAFTGNLTMQGWWGWHDSPDSLWISANDTVRSDPLDFDLTVLEVVSVEGEDARGHAPRFQAGYLIRIGDELMTVIKADSDTHLLSLVRGAGGTQPVTHLRGAQIRIYQPPRAIRDLALRYAAWLLQHPEPPPEILIAALLPFRRFHVK
;
A
#
# COMPACT_ATOMS: atom_id res chain seq x y z
N MET A 1 5.96 -8.89 3.78
CA MET A 1 6.39 -7.75 2.95
C MET A 1 5.44 -7.68 1.78
N SER A 2 4.74 -6.56 1.58
CA SER A 2 3.71 -6.42 0.54
C SER A 2 4.35 -6.20 -0.84
N CYS A 3 3.75 -6.76 -1.89
CA CYS A 3 4.25 -6.63 -3.25
C CYS A 3 3.52 -5.52 -4.03
N LEU A 4 4.21 -4.88 -4.97
CA LEU A 4 3.63 -3.88 -5.88
C LEU A 4 2.90 -4.49 -7.08
N ALA A 5 2.84 -5.82 -7.17
CA ALA A 5 2.07 -6.58 -8.15
C ALA A 5 1.73 -7.98 -7.61
N GLY A 6 0.71 -8.62 -8.19
CA GLY A 6 0.28 -9.98 -7.85
C GLY A 6 1.06 -11.09 -8.53
N LEU A 7 1.02 -12.28 -7.94
CA LEU A 7 1.65 -13.47 -8.53
C LEU A 7 0.98 -13.87 -9.85
N ALA A 8 -0.36 -13.85 -9.94
CA ALA A 8 -1.05 -14.14 -11.19
C ALA A 8 -0.81 -13.09 -12.27
N ASP A 9 -0.59 -11.82 -11.87
CA ASP A 9 -0.21 -10.77 -12.81
C ASP A 9 1.18 -11.04 -13.41
N LEU A 10 2.13 -11.52 -12.59
CA LEU A 10 3.45 -11.93 -13.08
C LEU A 10 3.39 -13.16 -13.98
N ARG A 11 2.61 -14.18 -13.62
CA ARG A 11 2.39 -15.35 -14.49
C ARG A 11 1.83 -14.93 -15.84
N ARG A 12 0.78 -14.09 -15.84
CA ARG A 12 0.19 -13.53 -17.07
C ARG A 12 1.21 -12.71 -17.86
N HIS A 13 2.06 -11.94 -17.18
CA HIS A 13 3.12 -11.16 -17.82
C HIS A 13 4.20 -12.03 -18.48
N LEU A 14 4.48 -13.21 -17.91
CA LEU A 14 5.47 -14.18 -18.40
C LEU A 14 4.88 -15.23 -19.36
N ASP A 15 3.57 -15.17 -19.64
CA ASP A 15 2.83 -16.20 -20.41
C ASP A 15 2.94 -17.61 -19.80
N ILE A 16 2.95 -17.70 -18.46
CA ILE A 16 2.97 -18.95 -17.71
C ILE A 16 1.54 -19.32 -17.30
N GLN A 17 1.21 -20.61 -17.40
CA GLN A 17 -0.09 -21.13 -16.97
C GLN A 17 -0.35 -20.83 -15.47
N PRO A 18 -1.59 -20.46 -15.10
CA PRO A 18 -1.91 -19.96 -13.75
C PRO A 18 -1.73 -20.98 -12.62
N ASP A 19 -1.64 -22.28 -12.90
CA ASP A 19 -1.64 -23.35 -11.88
C ASP A 19 -0.34 -24.17 -11.82
N ALA A 20 0.75 -23.69 -12.43
CA ALA A 20 2.05 -24.36 -12.41
C ALA A 20 2.82 -24.13 -11.09
N GLY A 21 2.20 -24.47 -9.95
CA GLY A 21 2.60 -24.08 -8.58
C GLY A 21 4.04 -24.42 -8.13
N ASP A 22 4.79 -25.17 -8.92
CA ASP A 22 6.17 -25.57 -8.63
C ASP A 22 7.16 -24.38 -8.58
N ASP A 23 6.82 -23.22 -9.16
CA ASP A 23 7.72 -22.04 -9.25
C ASP A 23 7.29 -20.83 -8.40
N ASP A 24 6.23 -20.97 -7.58
CA ASP A 24 5.57 -19.84 -6.91
C ASP A 24 6.47 -19.12 -5.93
N LEU A 25 7.28 -19.88 -5.20
CA LEU A 25 8.25 -19.32 -4.25
C LEU A 25 9.27 -18.43 -4.97
N ARG A 26 9.75 -18.85 -6.15
CA ARG A 26 10.74 -18.11 -6.94
C ARG A 26 10.12 -16.86 -7.55
N LEU A 27 8.93 -17.00 -8.15
CA LEU A 27 8.18 -15.88 -8.73
C LEU A 27 7.84 -14.83 -7.65
N PHE A 28 7.39 -15.29 -6.48
CA PHE A 28 7.05 -14.40 -5.37
C PHE A 28 8.29 -13.69 -4.80
N ALA A 29 9.42 -14.40 -4.65
CA ALA A 29 10.67 -13.79 -4.23
C ALA A 29 11.14 -12.70 -5.20
N ALA A 30 10.99 -12.91 -6.51
CA ALA A 30 11.32 -11.90 -7.51
C ALA A 30 10.40 -10.66 -7.42
N LEU A 31 9.11 -10.83 -7.15
CA LEU A 31 8.18 -9.71 -6.91
C LEU A 31 8.56 -8.90 -5.68
N GLN A 32 8.94 -9.57 -4.59
CA GLN A 32 9.39 -8.89 -3.38
C GLN A 32 10.68 -8.10 -3.61
N ALA A 33 11.66 -8.71 -4.29
CA ALA A 33 12.92 -8.06 -4.65
C ALA A 33 12.70 -6.85 -5.57
N ALA A 34 11.86 -6.99 -6.60
CA ALA A 34 11.48 -5.89 -7.49
C ALA A 34 10.79 -4.75 -6.74
N SER A 35 9.82 -5.07 -5.88
CA SER A 35 9.09 -4.09 -5.07
C SER A 35 10.05 -3.29 -4.17
N HIS A 36 10.94 -3.99 -3.47
CA HIS A 36 11.92 -3.37 -2.60
C HIS A 36 12.91 -2.49 -3.36
N ALA A 37 13.41 -2.96 -4.51
CA ALA A 37 14.31 -2.19 -5.35
C ALA A 37 13.66 -0.90 -5.88
N ILE A 38 12.39 -0.97 -6.31
CA ILE A 38 11.63 0.19 -6.78
C ILE A 38 11.43 1.21 -5.66
N GLU A 39 10.98 0.80 -4.48
CA GLU A 39 10.79 1.73 -3.35
C GLU A 39 12.11 2.38 -2.91
N THR A 40 13.20 1.59 -2.92
CA THR A 40 14.55 2.08 -2.59
C THR A 40 15.04 3.11 -3.61
N PHE A 41 14.92 2.82 -4.90
CA PHE A 41 15.34 3.73 -5.96
C PHE A 41 14.54 5.04 -5.94
N CYS A 42 13.21 4.91 -5.80
CA CYS A 42 12.31 6.06 -5.76
C CYS A 42 12.40 6.85 -4.44
N ALA A 43 13.05 6.30 -3.41
CA ALA A 43 13.06 6.84 -2.04
C ALA A 43 11.64 7.20 -1.56
N ARG A 44 10.69 6.32 -1.87
CA ARG A 44 9.25 6.54 -1.72
C ARG A 44 8.56 5.21 -1.47
N ARG A 45 7.55 5.22 -0.60
CA ARG A 45 6.70 4.04 -0.36
C ARG A 45 5.46 4.12 -1.21
N PHE A 46 5.12 3.02 -1.86
CA PHE A 46 3.91 2.93 -2.67
C PHE A 46 2.80 2.23 -1.89
N VAL A 47 3.15 1.28 -1.04
CA VAL A 47 2.19 0.59 -0.17
C VAL A 47 1.77 1.51 1.00
N PRO A 48 0.47 1.68 1.27
CA PRO A 48 -0.01 2.53 2.35
C PRO A 48 0.36 1.98 3.73
N TYR A 49 0.63 2.87 4.67
CA TYR A 49 0.89 2.53 6.07
C TYR A 49 0.35 3.60 7.01
N LEU A 50 -0.15 3.17 8.17
CA LEU A 50 -0.60 4.02 9.26
C LEU A 50 0.58 4.31 10.19
N GLN A 51 0.87 5.58 10.43
CA GLN A 51 1.95 5.95 11.35
C GLN A 51 1.71 7.33 11.97
N THR A 52 2.22 7.50 13.20
CA THR A 52 2.46 8.81 13.80
C THR A 52 3.90 9.25 13.53
N CYS A 53 4.07 10.37 12.85
CA CYS A 53 5.35 10.99 12.53
C CYS A 53 5.52 12.26 13.37
N VAL A 54 6.76 12.56 13.75
CA VAL A 54 7.13 13.83 14.40
C VAL A 54 8.13 14.53 13.50
N GLN A 55 7.83 15.75 13.09
CA GLN A 55 8.69 16.56 12.25
C GLN A 55 9.01 17.89 12.93
N PRO A 56 10.30 18.24 13.13
CA PRO A 56 10.68 19.51 13.72
C PRO A 56 10.46 20.67 12.73
N VAL A 57 9.88 21.77 13.22
CA VAL A 57 9.67 23.02 12.49
C VAL A 57 10.60 24.08 13.08
N SER A 58 11.73 24.33 12.41
CA SER A 58 12.82 25.18 12.91
C SER A 58 12.43 26.65 13.08
N ARG A 59 11.48 27.13 12.28
CA ARG A 59 10.89 28.47 12.38
C ARG A 59 9.41 28.37 12.10
N ALA A 60 8.61 29.12 12.87
CA ALA A 60 7.17 29.22 12.64
C ALA A 60 6.86 29.45 11.16
N ALA A 61 6.07 28.55 10.57
CA ALA A 61 5.78 28.54 9.14
C ALA A 61 4.31 28.25 8.88
N THR A 62 3.70 28.96 7.93
CA THR A 62 2.33 28.69 7.48
C THR A 62 2.28 27.51 6.52
N GLU A 63 3.41 27.07 5.98
CA GLU A 63 3.53 25.94 5.08
C GLU A 63 4.78 25.14 5.42
N ILE A 64 4.68 23.82 5.39
CA ILE A 64 5.80 22.91 5.60
C ILE A 64 5.82 21.83 4.52
N THR A 65 7.02 21.45 4.10
CA THR A 65 7.21 20.25 3.27
C THR A 65 7.32 19.03 4.18
N LEU A 66 6.59 17.97 3.86
CA LEU A 66 6.62 16.72 4.58
C LEU A 66 7.86 15.90 4.21
N GLU A 67 8.38 15.11 5.14
CA GLU A 67 9.49 14.19 4.85
C GLU A 67 9.05 13.01 3.97
N THR A 68 7.80 12.59 4.08
CA THR A 68 7.21 11.48 3.30
C THR A 68 5.87 11.89 2.69
N ASP A 69 5.39 11.08 1.74
CA ASP A 69 4.10 11.30 1.07
C ASP A 69 2.93 10.92 2.00
N LEU A 70 1.93 11.79 2.08
CA LEU A 70 0.75 11.63 2.93
C LEU A 70 -0.49 11.35 2.07
N LEU A 71 -1.15 10.22 2.30
CA LEU A 71 -2.41 9.87 1.64
C LEU A 71 -3.61 10.51 2.34
N GLN A 72 -3.60 10.51 3.67
CA GLN A 72 -4.69 11.07 4.47
C GLN A 72 -4.18 11.51 5.85
N LEU A 73 -4.45 12.75 6.22
CA LEU A 73 -4.21 13.26 7.56
C LEU A 73 -5.35 12.83 8.50
N ILE A 74 -5.02 12.24 9.65
CA ILE A 74 -5.99 11.81 10.68
C ILE A 74 -5.96 12.76 11.87
N SER A 75 -4.77 13.16 12.33
CA SER A 75 -4.62 14.15 13.40
C SER A 75 -3.31 14.90 13.27
N ILE A 76 -3.28 16.11 13.82
CA ILE A 76 -2.11 16.98 13.81
C ILE A 76 -2.09 17.84 15.09
N ALA A 77 -0.91 17.95 15.69
CA ALA A 77 -0.68 18.78 16.87
C ALA A 77 0.73 19.36 16.83
N ASP A 78 0.89 20.56 17.36
CA ASP A 78 2.18 21.21 17.57
C ASP A 78 2.39 21.53 19.07
N GLU A 79 3.41 22.33 19.40
CA GLU A 79 3.68 22.73 20.78
C GLU A 79 2.54 23.56 21.42
N SER A 80 1.69 24.17 20.60
CA SER A 80 0.50 24.91 21.07
C SER A 80 -0.71 24.01 21.30
N GLY A 81 -0.62 22.73 20.91
CA GLY A 81 -1.66 21.72 21.08
C GLY A 81 -2.25 21.22 19.77
N VAL A 82 -3.48 20.69 19.85
CA VAL A 82 -4.17 20.09 18.71
C VAL A 82 -4.55 21.16 17.69
N ILE A 83 -4.22 20.91 16.42
CA ILE A 83 -4.60 21.76 15.28
C ILE A 83 -5.84 21.12 14.64
N PRO A 84 -6.97 21.85 14.51
CA PRO A 84 -8.15 21.34 13.80
C PRO A 84 -7.82 20.96 12.35
N LEU A 85 -8.29 19.82 11.85
CA LEU A 85 -8.00 19.38 10.48
C LEU A 85 -8.52 20.37 9.42
N ASN A 86 -9.62 21.05 9.68
CA ASN A 86 -10.17 22.08 8.80
C ASN A 86 -9.35 23.39 8.78
N ALA A 87 -8.33 23.52 9.65
CA ALA A 87 -7.36 24.60 9.63
C ALA A 87 -6.13 24.28 8.76
N VAL A 88 -6.08 23.07 8.18
CA VAL A 88 -4.93 22.55 7.42
C VAL A 88 -5.37 22.12 6.03
N GLU A 89 -4.68 22.62 5.01
CA GLU A 89 -4.77 22.16 3.64
C GLU A 89 -3.60 21.21 3.32
N THR A 90 -3.89 20.09 2.67
CA THR A 90 -2.89 19.14 2.16
C THR A 90 -2.56 19.47 0.70
N LEU A 91 -1.27 19.53 0.36
CA LEU A 91 -0.80 19.93 -0.97
C LEU A 91 0.07 18.84 -1.61
N PRO A 92 -0.23 18.39 -2.84
CA PRO A 92 -1.45 18.69 -3.61
C PRO A 92 -2.71 18.10 -2.93
N ALA A 93 -3.88 18.70 -3.20
CA ALA A 93 -5.14 18.30 -2.57
C ALA A 93 -5.76 17.00 -3.13
N LEU A 94 -5.48 16.67 -4.40
CA LEU A 94 -6.10 15.54 -5.12
C LEU A 94 -5.13 14.37 -5.37
N ALA A 95 -3.95 14.40 -4.77
CA ALA A 95 -2.96 13.34 -4.84
C ALA A 95 -2.30 13.19 -3.48
N SER A 96 -1.36 12.26 -3.34
CA SER A 96 -0.55 12.18 -2.13
C SER A 96 0.12 13.53 -1.84
N ALA A 97 -0.12 14.04 -0.64
CA ALA A 97 0.37 15.32 -0.21
C ALA A 97 1.86 15.25 0.13
N SER A 98 2.60 16.25 -0.32
CA SER A 98 4.01 16.48 0.00
C SER A 98 4.21 17.70 0.90
N ALA A 99 3.17 18.49 1.14
CA ALA A 99 3.21 19.66 2.02
C ALA A 99 1.88 19.86 2.75
N LEU A 100 1.94 20.57 3.87
CA LEU A 100 0.78 21.03 4.64
C LEU A 100 0.81 22.55 4.72
N ARG A 101 -0.35 23.19 4.64
CA ARG A 101 -0.51 24.63 4.77
C ARG A 101 -1.58 24.98 5.81
N ARG A 102 -1.29 25.91 6.72
CA ARG A 102 -2.27 26.54 7.61
C ARG A 102 -3.11 27.54 6.84
N ILE A 103 -4.43 27.43 6.94
CA ILE A 103 -5.40 28.30 6.27
C ILE A 103 -6.25 29.13 7.24
N ASP A 104 -6.01 28.99 8.54
CA ASP A 104 -6.69 29.70 9.62
C ASP A 104 -5.93 30.94 10.13
N GLY A 105 -4.84 31.33 9.44
CA GLY A 105 -3.96 32.42 9.85
C GLY A 105 -2.92 32.04 10.92
N GLY A 106 -2.91 30.79 11.38
CA GLY A 106 -1.88 30.27 12.29
C GLY A 106 -0.61 29.82 11.57
N ALA A 107 0.38 29.37 12.34
CA ALA A 107 1.63 28.80 11.85
C ALA A 107 1.94 27.50 12.61
N PHE A 108 2.57 26.55 11.93
CA PHE A 108 3.16 25.37 12.58
C PHE A 108 4.39 25.81 13.38
N THR A 109 4.55 25.27 14.59
CA THR A 109 5.67 25.62 15.48
C THR A 109 6.25 24.38 16.17
N GLY A 110 7.55 24.39 16.49
CA GLY A 110 8.14 23.34 17.30
C GLY A 110 8.07 21.94 16.68
N ASN A 111 7.75 20.93 17.49
CA ASN A 111 7.56 19.55 17.01
C ASN A 111 6.14 19.30 16.52
N LEU A 112 5.98 19.12 15.21
CA LEU A 112 4.71 18.77 14.62
C LEU A 112 4.49 17.26 14.66
N THR A 113 3.51 16.82 15.44
CA THR A 113 3.08 15.41 15.53
C THR A 113 1.90 15.19 14.61
N MET A 114 2.02 14.24 13.67
CA MET A 114 1.01 13.95 12.65
C MET A 114 0.71 12.46 12.63
N GLN A 115 -0.55 12.09 12.81
CA GLN A 115 -1.03 10.75 12.52
C GLN A 115 -1.73 10.74 11.16
N GLY A 116 -1.43 9.74 10.34
CA GLY A 116 -2.05 9.64 9.03
C GLY A 116 -1.77 8.33 8.33
N TRP A 117 -2.46 8.15 7.20
CA TRP A 117 -2.09 7.18 6.18
C TRP A 117 -1.02 7.81 5.30
N TRP A 118 0.13 7.16 5.24
CA TRP A 118 1.29 7.59 4.49
C TRP A 118 1.57 6.64 3.32
N GLY A 119 2.27 7.14 2.32
CA GLY A 119 2.52 6.46 1.07
C GLY A 119 2.21 7.37 -0.12
N TRP A 120 2.62 6.93 -1.30
CA TRP A 120 2.36 7.65 -2.54
C TRP A 120 1.44 6.86 -3.47
N HIS A 121 0.46 7.56 -4.03
CA HIS A 121 -0.40 7.05 -5.09
C HIS A 121 -0.82 8.21 -6.00
N ASP A 122 -0.87 7.97 -7.30
CA ASP A 122 -1.26 8.95 -8.32
C ASP A 122 -2.78 9.25 -8.32
N SER A 123 -3.59 8.27 -7.88
CA SER A 123 -5.03 8.43 -7.65
C SER A 123 -5.46 7.86 -6.28
N PRO A 124 -5.31 8.62 -5.17
CA PRO A 124 -5.63 8.13 -3.82
C PRO A 124 -7.06 7.58 -3.68
N ASP A 125 -8.04 8.17 -4.36
CA ASP A 125 -9.42 7.68 -4.33
C ASP A 125 -9.59 6.26 -4.92
N SER A 126 -8.63 5.82 -5.73
CA SER A 126 -8.60 4.51 -6.37
C SER A 126 -7.70 3.48 -5.68
N LEU A 127 -7.12 3.82 -4.51
CA LEU A 127 -6.23 2.93 -3.73
C LEU A 127 -6.84 1.57 -3.43
N TRP A 128 -8.16 1.51 -3.31
CA TRP A 128 -8.87 0.36 -2.78
C TRP A 128 -10.07 0.02 -3.64
N ILE A 129 -10.12 -1.21 -4.12
CA ILE A 129 -11.27 -1.75 -4.83
C ILE A 129 -12.01 -2.75 -3.95
N SER A 130 -13.32 -2.88 -4.17
CA SER A 130 -14.09 -3.96 -3.56
C SER A 130 -13.56 -5.30 -4.08
N ALA A 131 -13.35 -6.25 -3.17
CA ALA A 131 -13.08 -7.63 -3.55
C ALA A 131 -14.33 -8.34 -4.11
N ASN A 132 -15.52 -7.73 -4.00
CA ASN A 132 -16.81 -8.40 -4.19
C ASN A 132 -16.95 -9.64 -3.29
N ASP A 133 -16.40 -9.54 -2.08
CA ASP A 133 -16.38 -10.58 -1.06
C ASP A 133 -16.43 -9.95 0.35
N THR A 134 -16.79 -10.76 1.34
CA THR A 134 -17.01 -10.35 2.72
C THR A 134 -16.52 -11.42 3.69
N VAL A 135 -16.21 -11.02 4.92
CA VAL A 135 -15.87 -11.95 6.01
C VAL A 135 -16.99 -12.98 6.23
N ARG A 136 -16.63 -14.26 6.23
CA ARG A 136 -17.57 -15.38 6.49
C ARG A 136 -17.65 -15.79 7.96
N SER A 137 -16.53 -15.66 8.68
CA SER A 137 -16.43 -15.93 10.11
C SER A 137 -17.33 -14.99 10.91
N ASP A 138 -17.89 -15.46 12.03
CA ASP A 138 -18.75 -14.68 12.91
C ASP A 138 -18.38 -14.89 14.38
N PRO A 139 -17.48 -14.06 14.94
CA PRO A 139 -16.64 -13.08 14.24
C PRO A 139 -15.37 -13.70 13.64
N LEU A 140 -14.62 -12.90 12.86
CA LEU A 140 -13.18 -13.09 12.70
C LEU A 140 -12.50 -12.41 13.90
N ASP A 141 -12.08 -13.19 14.89
CA ASP A 141 -11.38 -12.66 16.07
C ASP A 141 -10.02 -12.06 15.73
N PHE A 142 -9.54 -11.15 16.59
CA PHE A 142 -8.34 -10.34 16.36
C PHE A 142 -7.05 -11.16 16.27
N ASP A 143 -7.01 -12.35 16.88
CA ASP A 143 -5.85 -13.25 16.90
C ASP A 143 -5.88 -14.32 15.80
N LEU A 144 -7.01 -14.47 15.10
CA LEU A 144 -7.12 -15.40 13.97
C LEU A 144 -6.33 -14.89 12.77
N THR A 145 -5.53 -15.78 12.20
CA THR A 145 -4.70 -15.55 11.00
C THR A 145 -5.25 -16.25 9.77
N VAL A 146 -6.43 -16.85 9.87
CA VAL A 146 -7.15 -17.49 8.76
C VAL A 146 -8.48 -16.79 8.58
N LEU A 147 -8.74 -16.33 7.36
CA LEU A 147 -10.00 -15.70 6.96
C LEU A 147 -10.70 -16.60 5.94
N GLU A 148 -11.92 -17.02 6.25
CA GLU A 148 -12.81 -17.67 5.29
C GLU A 148 -13.49 -16.61 4.41
N VAL A 149 -13.44 -16.82 3.09
CA VAL A 149 -14.03 -15.95 2.07
C VAL A 149 -15.04 -16.73 1.22
N VAL A 150 -15.84 -16.03 0.42
CA VAL A 150 -16.80 -16.70 -0.48
C VAL A 150 -16.09 -17.45 -1.60
N SER A 151 -15.07 -16.84 -2.22
CA SER A 151 -14.28 -17.50 -3.26
C SER A 151 -12.93 -16.83 -3.43
N VAL A 152 -11.89 -17.65 -3.50
CA VAL A 152 -10.53 -17.22 -3.83
C VAL A 152 -10.40 -16.92 -5.33
N GLU A 153 -10.98 -17.74 -6.21
CA GLU A 153 -10.85 -17.58 -7.66
C GLU A 153 -11.86 -16.62 -8.28
N GLY A 154 -12.80 -16.09 -7.51
CA GLY A 154 -13.80 -15.16 -8.00
C GLY A 154 -13.19 -13.90 -8.64
N GLU A 155 -14.05 -13.02 -9.13
CA GLU A 155 -13.63 -11.73 -9.66
C GLU A 155 -13.73 -10.62 -8.60
N ASP A 156 -12.81 -9.66 -8.65
CA ASP A 156 -12.91 -8.39 -7.94
C ASP A 156 -13.89 -7.41 -8.63
N ALA A 157 -14.06 -6.20 -8.09
CA ALA A 157 -14.93 -5.18 -8.69
C ALA A 157 -14.49 -4.65 -10.07
N ARG A 158 -13.30 -5.04 -10.56
CA ARG A 158 -12.77 -4.71 -11.89
C ARG A 158 -12.77 -5.92 -12.83
N GLY A 159 -13.30 -7.07 -12.40
CA GLY A 159 -13.32 -8.29 -13.21
C GLY A 159 -11.99 -9.04 -13.24
N HIS A 160 -11.07 -8.77 -12.31
CA HIS A 160 -9.82 -9.54 -12.24
C HIS A 160 -10.00 -10.80 -11.40
N ALA A 161 -9.52 -11.92 -11.96
CA ALA A 161 -9.39 -13.20 -11.29
C ALA A 161 -7.94 -13.73 -11.35
N PRO A 162 -7.50 -14.53 -10.35
CA PRO A 162 -8.21 -14.85 -9.12
C PRO A 162 -8.27 -13.64 -8.16
N ARG A 163 -9.39 -13.46 -7.46
CA ARG A 163 -9.68 -12.34 -6.54
C ARG A 163 -8.64 -12.17 -5.46
N PHE A 164 -8.20 -13.27 -4.85
CA PHE A 164 -7.21 -13.25 -3.78
C PHE A 164 -5.97 -14.04 -4.16
N GLN A 165 -4.80 -13.49 -3.83
CA GLN A 165 -3.51 -14.06 -4.15
C GLN A 165 -2.51 -13.73 -3.05
N ALA A 166 -1.51 -14.59 -2.87
CA ALA A 166 -0.38 -14.29 -2.02
C ALA A 166 0.31 -12.98 -2.47
N GLY A 167 0.70 -12.16 -1.49
CA GLY A 167 1.29 -10.84 -1.69
C GLY A 167 0.30 -9.69 -1.72
N TYR A 168 -1.00 -9.95 -1.86
CA TYR A 168 -2.01 -8.89 -1.82
C TYR A 168 -2.07 -8.26 -0.42
N LEU A 169 -2.16 -6.93 -0.41
CA LEU A 169 -2.58 -6.18 0.76
C LEU A 169 -4.09 -6.01 0.67
N ILE A 170 -4.80 -6.47 1.69
CA ILE A 170 -6.24 -6.29 1.82
C ILE A 170 -6.55 -5.40 3.02
N ARG A 171 -7.74 -4.82 3.05
CA ARG A 171 -8.27 -4.12 4.23
C ARG A 171 -9.70 -4.53 4.56
N ILE A 172 -10.01 -4.49 5.85
CA ILE A 172 -11.36 -4.60 6.39
C ILE A 172 -11.49 -3.53 7.47
N GLY A 173 -12.43 -2.59 7.28
CA GLY A 173 -12.42 -1.35 8.05
C GLY A 173 -11.09 -0.62 7.90
N ASP A 174 -10.46 -0.27 9.02
CA ASP A 174 -9.14 0.38 9.09
C ASP A 174 -7.97 -0.59 9.29
N GLU A 175 -8.22 -1.91 9.38
CA GLU A 175 -7.16 -2.89 9.50
C GLU A 175 -6.61 -3.28 8.14
N LEU A 176 -5.28 -3.23 7.99
CA LEU A 176 -4.58 -3.79 6.84
C LEU A 176 -4.09 -5.20 7.14
N MET A 177 -4.16 -6.09 6.16
CA MET A 177 -3.69 -7.47 6.28
C MET A 177 -2.96 -7.89 5.01
N THR A 178 -1.86 -8.63 5.16
CA THR A 178 -1.14 -9.20 4.02
C THR A 178 -1.56 -10.64 3.81
N VAL A 179 -2.00 -10.97 2.59
CA VAL A 179 -2.30 -12.35 2.20
C VAL A 179 -0.99 -13.10 1.98
N ILE A 180 -0.78 -14.17 2.74
CA ILE A 180 0.39 -15.05 2.65
C ILE A 180 0.08 -16.27 1.77
N LYS A 181 -1.13 -16.78 1.86
CA LYS A 181 -1.63 -17.88 1.04
C LYS A 181 -3.10 -17.66 0.74
N ALA A 182 -3.52 -17.96 -0.48
CA ALA A 182 -4.91 -18.07 -0.87
C ALA A 182 -5.15 -19.50 -1.35
N ASP A 183 -6.05 -20.22 -0.69
CA ASP A 183 -6.31 -21.64 -0.93
C ASP A 183 -7.65 -21.79 -1.65
N SER A 184 -7.58 -22.09 -2.94
CA SER A 184 -8.76 -22.21 -3.80
C SER A 184 -9.70 -23.34 -3.39
N ASP A 185 -9.16 -24.49 -2.99
CA ASP A 185 -9.96 -25.66 -2.64
C ASP A 185 -10.78 -25.45 -1.36
N THR A 186 -10.22 -24.73 -0.39
CA THR A 186 -10.85 -24.49 0.91
C THR A 186 -11.46 -23.10 1.06
N HIS A 187 -11.23 -22.20 0.11
CA HIS A 187 -11.59 -20.78 0.17
C HIS A 187 -11.10 -20.07 1.45
N LEU A 188 -9.89 -20.43 1.88
CA LEU A 188 -9.23 -19.85 3.06
C LEU A 188 -8.06 -18.95 2.65
N LEU A 189 -7.97 -17.79 3.29
CA LEU A 189 -6.83 -16.89 3.22
C LEU A 189 -6.00 -17.01 4.49
N SER A 190 -4.72 -17.35 4.36
CA SER A 190 -3.75 -17.19 5.46
C SER A 190 -3.20 -15.77 5.43
N LEU A 191 -3.25 -15.07 6.56
CA LEU A 191 -3.00 -13.64 6.67
C LEU A 191 -1.93 -13.31 7.70
N VAL A 192 -1.21 -12.21 7.46
CA VAL A 192 -0.58 -11.42 8.53
C VAL A 192 -1.50 -10.27 8.87
N ARG A 193 -1.96 -10.23 10.13
CA ARG A 193 -2.85 -9.21 10.70
C ARG A 193 -2.08 -7.93 11.07
N GLY A 194 -2.78 -6.80 11.20
CA GLY A 194 -2.16 -5.54 11.65
C GLY A 194 -1.00 -5.05 10.77
N ALA A 195 -1.08 -5.27 9.46
CA ALA A 195 -0.05 -4.85 8.53
C ALA A 195 0.05 -3.31 8.45
N GLY A 196 1.19 -2.81 7.99
CA GLY A 196 1.37 -1.37 7.73
C GLY A 196 1.13 -0.47 8.93
N GLY A 197 1.40 -0.93 10.16
CA GLY A 197 1.23 -0.13 11.39
C GLY A 197 -0.20 -0.12 11.97
N THR A 198 -1.13 -0.87 11.37
CA THR A 198 -2.47 -1.07 11.92
C THR A 198 -2.47 -2.07 13.07
N GLN A 199 -3.56 -2.13 13.85
CA GLN A 199 -3.74 -3.12 14.91
C GLN A 199 -4.78 -4.17 14.48
N PRO A 200 -4.57 -5.46 14.80
CA PRO A 200 -5.60 -6.48 14.60
C PRO A 200 -6.86 -6.16 15.40
N VAL A 201 -8.02 -6.24 14.77
CA VAL A 201 -9.33 -6.05 15.44
C VAL A 201 -10.30 -7.17 15.09
N THR A 202 -11.33 -7.36 15.90
CA THR A 202 -12.41 -8.31 15.61
C THR A 202 -13.32 -7.77 14.50
N HIS A 203 -13.57 -8.56 13.46
CA HIS A 203 -14.46 -8.21 12.36
C HIS A 203 -15.71 -9.08 12.36
N LEU A 204 -16.88 -8.47 12.16
CA LEU A 204 -18.15 -9.19 12.07
C LEU A 204 -18.33 -9.83 10.68
N ARG A 205 -19.15 -10.90 10.63
CA ARG A 205 -19.59 -11.48 9.36
C ARG A 205 -20.21 -10.41 8.46
N GLY A 206 -19.91 -10.48 7.17
CA GLY A 206 -20.41 -9.53 6.18
C GLY A 206 -19.59 -8.25 6.06
N ALA A 207 -18.56 -8.05 6.89
CA ALA A 207 -17.63 -6.94 6.72
C ALA A 207 -16.96 -7.01 5.33
N GLN A 208 -16.95 -5.89 4.61
CA GLN A 208 -16.43 -5.82 3.24
C GLN A 208 -14.91 -5.97 3.21
N ILE A 209 -14.44 -6.79 2.28
CA ILE A 209 -13.02 -6.92 1.99
C ILE A 209 -12.68 -6.01 0.81
N ARG A 210 -11.62 -5.22 0.95
CA ARG A 210 -11.09 -4.38 -0.14
C ARG A 210 -9.64 -4.76 -0.44
N ILE A 211 -9.27 -4.73 -1.71
CA ILE A 211 -7.93 -5.07 -2.19
C ILE A 211 -7.20 -3.79 -2.55
N TYR A 212 -5.97 -3.66 -2.09
CA TYR A 212 -5.09 -2.56 -2.44
C TYR A 212 -4.74 -2.61 -3.93
N GLN A 213 -4.77 -1.47 -4.60
CA GLN A 213 -4.32 -1.30 -5.97
C GLN A 213 -3.08 -0.41 -5.98
N PRO A 214 -1.89 -0.95 -6.30
CA PRO A 214 -0.72 -0.13 -6.53
C PRO A 214 -0.93 0.82 -7.73
N PRO A 215 -0.21 1.95 -7.81
CA PRO A 215 -0.26 2.83 -8.97
C PRO A 215 0.04 2.03 -10.23
N ARG A 216 -0.78 2.17 -11.27
CA ARG A 216 -0.72 1.28 -12.45
C ARG A 216 0.68 1.24 -13.07
N ALA A 217 1.31 2.40 -13.23
CA ALA A 217 2.66 2.49 -13.80
C ALA A 217 3.69 1.78 -12.91
N ILE A 218 3.57 1.89 -11.58
CA ILE A 218 4.45 1.22 -10.62
C ILE A 218 4.25 -0.29 -10.65
N ARG A 219 3.00 -0.75 -10.73
CA ARG A 219 2.68 -2.18 -10.90
C ARG A 219 3.31 -2.74 -12.18
N ASP A 220 3.12 -2.06 -13.30
CA ASP A 220 3.64 -2.52 -14.60
C ASP A 220 5.19 -2.53 -14.61
N LEU A 221 5.83 -1.56 -13.94
CA LEU A 221 7.29 -1.53 -13.76
C LEU A 221 7.78 -2.65 -12.83
N ALA A 222 7.05 -2.94 -11.74
CA ALA A 222 7.36 -4.04 -10.84
C ALA A 222 7.30 -5.41 -11.55
N LEU A 223 6.32 -5.61 -12.42
CA LEU A 223 6.21 -6.82 -13.24
C LEU A 223 7.41 -6.98 -14.18
N ARG A 224 7.79 -5.92 -14.89
CA ARG A 224 8.97 -5.93 -15.80
C ARG A 224 10.27 -6.17 -15.03
N TYR A 225 10.41 -5.55 -13.87
CA TYR A 225 11.59 -5.70 -13.01
C TYR A 225 11.68 -7.13 -12.47
N ALA A 226 10.58 -7.69 -11.96
CA ALA A 226 10.54 -9.07 -11.49
C ALA A 226 10.85 -10.07 -12.62
N ALA A 227 10.27 -9.87 -13.80
CA ALA A 227 10.57 -10.68 -14.98
C ALA A 227 12.06 -10.64 -15.36
N TRP A 228 12.70 -9.48 -15.28
CA TRP A 228 14.14 -9.35 -15.50
C TRP A 228 14.95 -10.16 -14.48
N LEU A 229 14.65 -10.01 -13.18
CA LEU A 229 15.35 -10.71 -12.09
C LEU A 229 15.23 -12.24 -12.18
N LEU A 230 14.16 -12.75 -12.79
CA LEU A 230 13.97 -14.19 -12.99
C LEU A 230 14.85 -14.77 -14.09
N GLN A 231 15.34 -13.92 -15.00
CA GLN A 231 16.11 -14.31 -16.19
C GLN A 231 17.59 -13.92 -16.09
N HIS A 232 17.92 -12.91 -15.28
CA HIS A 232 19.26 -12.32 -15.20
C HIS A 232 19.70 -12.14 -13.75
N PRO A 233 20.97 -12.46 -13.42
CA PRO A 233 21.55 -12.13 -12.12
C PRO A 233 21.99 -10.67 -12.01
N GLU A 234 22.10 -9.97 -13.14
CA GLU A 234 22.56 -8.59 -13.25
C GLU A 234 21.44 -7.58 -12.92
N PRO A 235 21.79 -6.35 -12.50
CA PRO A 235 20.83 -5.27 -12.36
C PRO A 235 20.03 -5.03 -13.65
N PRO A 236 18.79 -4.52 -13.55
CA PRO A 236 17.98 -4.24 -14.73
C PRO A 236 18.59 -3.19 -15.65
N PRO A 237 18.23 -3.21 -16.94
CA PRO A 237 18.81 -2.30 -17.93
C PRO A 237 18.46 -0.86 -17.59
N GLU A 238 19.33 0.07 -17.97
CA GLU A 238 19.21 1.50 -17.66
C GLU A 238 17.85 2.08 -18.08
N ILE A 239 17.28 1.61 -19.19
CA ILE A 239 15.95 2.06 -19.64
C ILE A 239 14.83 1.76 -18.62
N LEU A 240 14.90 0.62 -17.94
CA LEU A 240 13.93 0.24 -16.91
C LEU A 240 14.13 1.08 -15.65
N ILE A 241 15.39 1.37 -15.29
CA ILE A 241 15.72 2.25 -14.17
C ILE A 241 15.31 3.70 -14.46
N ALA A 242 15.55 4.19 -15.69
CA ALA A 242 15.16 5.52 -16.12
C ALA A 242 13.64 5.73 -16.07
N ALA A 243 12.85 4.68 -16.35
CA ALA A 243 11.39 4.73 -16.23
C ALA A 243 10.88 4.95 -14.79
N LEU A 244 11.73 4.72 -13.77
CA LEU A 244 11.39 4.99 -12.37
C LEU A 244 11.65 6.45 -11.95
N LEU A 245 12.44 7.21 -12.72
CA LEU A 245 12.83 8.58 -12.36
C LEU A 245 11.64 9.52 -12.08
N PRO A 246 10.53 9.50 -12.85
CA PRO A 246 9.38 10.36 -12.57
C PRO A 246 8.72 10.12 -11.20
N PHE A 247 8.91 8.93 -10.62
CA PHE A 247 8.31 8.56 -9.34
C PHE A 247 9.21 8.82 -8.14
N ARG A 248 10.44 9.30 -8.37
CA ARG A 248 11.40 9.57 -7.31
C ARG A 248 10.97 10.76 -6.47
N ARG A 249 11.05 10.61 -5.14
CA ARG A 249 10.91 11.72 -4.20
C ARG A 249 12.26 12.44 -4.05
N PHE A 250 12.29 13.71 -4.40
CA PHE A 250 13.44 14.56 -4.12
C PHE A 250 13.31 15.11 -2.71
N HIS A 251 14.26 14.79 -1.84
CA HIS A 251 14.34 15.40 -0.52
C HIS A 251 14.95 16.79 -0.69
N VAL A 252 14.17 17.84 -0.42
CA VAL A 252 14.74 19.18 -0.24
C VAL A 252 15.36 19.18 1.15
N LYS A 253 16.69 19.25 1.20
CA LYS A 253 17.43 19.42 2.46
C LYS A 253 17.34 20.87 2.94
#